data_AF-A0A7Y0EJ21-F1
#
_entry.id   AF-A0A7Y0EJ21-F1
#
_cell.length_a   1.000
_cell.length_b   1.000
_cell.length_c   1.000
_cell.angle_alpha   90.00
_cell.angle_beta   90.00
_cell.angle_gamma   90.00
#
_symmetry.space_group_name_H-M   'P 1'
#
loop_
_entity.id
_entity.type
_entity.pdbx_description
1 polymer ?
#
loop_
_entity_poly.entity_id
_entity_poly.type
_entity_poly.pdbx_seq_one_letter_code
_entity_poly.pdbx_strand_id
1 'polypeptide(L)'
;MKTEQEKMFENVINKKSEESPGKTEPKKTNMLLAAFMMFIFPIMLVCLGIFLGGYIGKSIGTSIRTFQILGGVIAFIVAVIAIKLFDRSAVLDKNAEKIYWDDM
;
A
#
# COMPACT_ATOMS: atom_id res chain seq x y z
N MET A 1 51.96 11.94 -21.98
CA MET A 1 50.75 12.49 -22.62
C MET A 1 50.00 11.31 -23.20
N LYS A 2 48.87 10.90 -22.61
CA LYS A 2 48.12 9.73 -23.11
C LYS A 2 47.57 10.03 -24.51
N THR A 3 47.72 9.09 -25.44
CA THR A 3 47.22 9.22 -26.80
C THR A 3 45.70 9.22 -26.80
N GLU A 4 45.10 9.93 -27.76
CA GLU A 4 43.64 10.06 -27.87
C GLU A 4 42.93 8.70 -27.97
N GLN A 5 43.60 7.70 -28.53
CA GLN A 5 43.10 6.32 -28.61
C GLN A 5 42.99 5.65 -27.23
N GLU A 6 43.93 5.93 -26.33
CA GLU A 6 43.94 5.36 -24.98
C GLU A 6 42.83 5.98 -24.12
N LYS A 7 42.58 7.28 -24.29
CA LYS A 7 41.45 7.98 -23.64
C LYS A 7 40.10 7.48 -24.14
N MET A 8 39.98 7.21 -25.45
CA MET A 8 38.78 6.64 -26.05
C MET A 8 38.52 5.23 -25.52
N PHE A 9 39.57 4.41 -25.37
CA PHE A 9 39.45 3.07 -24.81
C PHE A 9 39.08 3.10 -23.32
N GLU A 10 39.71 3.95 -22.50
CA GLU A 10 39.34 4.12 -21.09
C GLU A 10 37.89 4.60 -20.92
N ASN A 11 37.42 5.54 -21.76
CA ASN A 11 36.03 5.98 -21.74
C ASN A 11 35.03 4.88 -22.14
N VAL A 12 35.39 4.04 -23.12
CA VAL A 12 34.54 2.92 -23.54
C VAL A 12 34.48 1.82 -22.47
N ILE A 13 35.60 1.55 -21.78
CA ILE A 13 35.66 0.57 -20.68
C ILE A 13 34.84 1.08 -19.49
N ASN A 14 35.00 2.35 -19.10
CA ASN A 14 34.29 2.95 -17.97
C ASN A 14 32.76 3.02 -18.22
N LYS A 15 32.36 3.40 -19.44
CA LYS A 15 30.95 3.43 -19.85
C LYS A 15 30.30 2.04 -19.82
N LYS A 16 31.06 0.97 -20.07
CA LYS A 16 30.55 -0.41 -20.09
C LYS A 16 30.44 -1.03 -18.69
N SER A 17 31.17 -0.52 -17.69
CA SER A 17 31.04 -0.98 -16.30
C SER A 17 29.87 -0.38 -15.54
N GLU A 18 29.31 0.74 -16.00
CA GLU A 18 28.09 1.33 -15.43
C GLU A 18 26.78 0.73 -15.98
N GLU A 19 26.84 0.00 -17.10
CA GLU A 19 25.68 -0.67 -17.69
C GLU A 19 25.54 -2.11 -17.17
N SER A 20 25.50 -2.27 -15.84
CA SER A 20 24.84 -3.45 -15.27
C SER A 20 23.42 -3.02 -14.97
N PRO A 21 22.40 -3.44 -15.75
CA PRO A 21 21.02 -3.23 -15.38
C PRO A 21 20.79 -4.12 -14.16
N GLY A 22 21.10 -3.57 -12.99
CA GLY A 22 20.71 -4.08 -11.70
C GLY A 22 19.21 -4.26 -11.77
N LYS A 23 18.83 -5.52 -11.95
CA LYS A 23 17.47 -5.99 -12.15
C LYS A 23 16.70 -5.52 -10.93
N THR A 24 16.05 -4.36 -11.04
CA THR A 24 15.07 -3.92 -10.06
C THR A 24 13.95 -4.93 -10.18
N GLU A 25 14.01 -5.98 -9.36
CA GLU A 25 12.94 -6.94 -9.21
C GLU A 25 11.67 -6.10 -9.03
N PRO A 26 10.63 -6.30 -9.87
CA PRO A 26 9.41 -5.53 -9.74
C PRO A 26 8.91 -5.75 -8.31
N LYS A 27 8.94 -4.68 -7.51
CA LYS A 27 8.46 -4.72 -6.14
C LYS A 27 7.02 -5.17 -6.24
N LYS A 28 6.77 -6.38 -5.77
CA LYS A 28 5.49 -7.06 -5.88
C LYS A 28 4.55 -6.28 -4.98
N THR A 29 3.96 -5.19 -5.47
CA THR A 29 2.85 -4.55 -4.79
C THR A 29 1.83 -5.66 -4.64
N ASN A 30 1.57 -6.07 -3.39
CA ASN A 30 0.75 -7.22 -3.11
C ASN A 30 -0.70 -6.89 -3.53
N MET A 31 -1.01 -7.10 -4.81
CA MET A 31 -2.31 -6.82 -5.41
C MET A 31 -3.40 -7.62 -4.70
N LEU A 32 -3.04 -8.82 -4.21
CA LEU A 32 -3.85 -9.65 -3.34
C LEU A 32 -4.17 -8.96 -2.00
N LEU A 33 -3.19 -8.29 -1.38
CA LEU A 33 -3.39 -7.55 -0.13
C LEU A 33 -4.31 -6.35 -0.35
N ALA A 34 -4.15 -5.63 -1.46
CA ALA A 34 -5.04 -4.54 -1.83
C ALA A 34 -6.49 -5.04 -2.05
N ALA A 35 -6.68 -6.14 -2.78
CA ALA A 35 -7.99 -6.75 -2.97
C ALA A 35 -8.59 -7.23 -1.64
N PHE A 36 -7.79 -7.85 -0.75
CA PHE A 36 -8.21 -8.26 0.57
C PHE A 36 -8.73 -7.07 1.41
N MET A 37 -7.98 -5.96 1.39
CA MET A 37 -8.34 -4.75 2.14
C MET A 37 -9.59 -4.05 1.58
N MET A 38 -9.84 -4.16 0.28
CA MET A 38 -11.00 -3.56 -0.36
C MET A 38 -12.28 -4.40 -0.20
N PHE A 39 -12.16 -5.74 -0.17
CA PHE A 39 -13.31 -6.65 -0.11
C PHE A 39 -13.55 -7.26 1.27
N ILE A 40 -12.55 -7.96 1.83
CA ILE A 40 -12.76 -8.80 3.03
C ILE A 40 -12.72 -7.96 4.31
N PHE A 41 -11.78 -7.02 4.40
CA PHE A 41 -11.62 -6.16 5.56
C PHE A 41 -12.89 -5.40 5.98
N PRO A 42 -13.59 -4.67 5.09
CA PRO A 42 -14.82 -3.95 5.48
C PRO A 42 -15.93 -4.89 5.97
N ILE A 43 -16.09 -6.07 5.35
CA ILE A 43 -17.08 -7.06 5.78
C ILE A 43 -16.76 -7.55 7.20
N MET A 44 -15.49 -7.89 7.45
CA MET A 44 -15.02 -8.31 8.79
C MET A 44 -15.23 -7.22 9.84
N LEU A 45 -14.93 -5.96 9.51
CA LEU A 45 -15.12 -4.84 10.43
C LEU A 45 -16.58 -4.64 10.81
N VAL A 46 -17.49 -4.69 9.83
CA VAL A 46 -18.93 -4.55 10.09
C VAL A 46 -19.44 -5.70 10.97
N CYS A 47 -19.03 -6.94 10.69
CA CYS A 47 -19.39 -8.09 11.53
C CYS A 47 -18.91 -7.91 12.98
N LEU A 48 -17.66 -7.47 13.17
CA LEU A 48 -17.11 -7.19 14.50
C LEU A 48 -17.85 -6.03 15.18
N GLY A 49 -18.19 -4.97 14.45
CA GLY A 49 -18.93 -3.83 14.96
C GLY A 49 -20.33 -4.20 15.44
N ILE A 50 -21.04 -5.05 14.69
CA ILE A 50 -22.36 -5.57 15.10
C ILE A 50 -22.21 -6.45 16.35
N PHE A 51 -21.18 -7.31 16.41
CA PHE A 51 -20.95 -8.18 17.56
C PHE A 51 -20.63 -7.40 18.83
N LEU A 52 -19.71 -6.45 18.77
CA LEU A 52 -19.39 -5.55 19.88
C LEU A 52 -20.60 -4.68 20.26
N GLY A 53 -21.30 -4.12 19.27
CA GLY A 53 -22.52 -3.35 19.50
C GLY A 53 -23.57 -4.16 20.26
N GLY A 54 -23.83 -5.39 19.85
CA GLY A 54 -24.76 -6.28 20.56
C GLY A 54 -24.29 -6.62 21.98
N TYR A 55 -23.00 -6.83 22.19
CA TYR A 55 -22.43 -7.10 23.51
C TYR A 55 -22.61 -5.91 24.47
N ILE A 56 -22.26 -4.70 24.02
CA ILE A 56 -22.49 -3.45 24.78
C ILE A 56 -23.97 -3.21 25.01
N GLY A 57 -24.81 -3.38 24.00
CA GLY A 57 -26.27 -3.20 24.12
C GLY A 57 -26.89 -4.14 25.16
N LYS A 58 -26.40 -5.39 25.24
CA LYS A 58 -26.80 -6.36 26.26
C LYS A 58 -26.36 -5.92 27.66
N SER A 59 -25.16 -5.38 27.80
CA SER A 59 -24.62 -4.92 29.10
C SER A 59 -25.36 -3.70 29.67
N ILE A 60 -25.92 -2.83 28.81
CA ILE A 60 -26.62 -1.60 29.22
C ILE A 60 -28.13 -1.85 29.45
N GLY A 61 -28.63 -3.06 29.18
CA GLY A 61 -30.04 -3.42 29.37
C GLY A 61 -31.01 -2.65 28.45
N THR A 62 -30.47 -1.98 27.43
CA THR A 62 -31.22 -1.25 26.40
C THR A 62 -31.51 -2.17 25.21
N SER A 63 -32.25 -1.69 24.21
CA SER A 63 -32.53 -2.43 22.98
C SER A 63 -31.25 -2.89 22.26
N ILE A 64 -30.94 -4.19 22.40
CA ILE A 64 -29.77 -4.86 21.79
C ILE A 64 -29.71 -4.61 20.28
N ARG A 65 -30.87 -4.62 19.62
CA ARG A 65 -31.00 -4.42 18.17
C ARG A 65 -30.51 -3.04 17.71
N THR A 66 -30.79 -2.00 18.49
CA THR A 66 -30.37 -0.62 18.18
C THR A 66 -28.85 -0.49 18.26
N PHE A 67 -28.25 -1.07 19.30
CA PHE A 67 -26.80 -1.06 19.46
C PHE A 67 -26.06 -1.92 18.44
N GLN A 68 -26.65 -3.03 17.98
CA GLN A 68 -26.12 -3.82 16.86
C GLN A 68 -26.06 -3.01 15.56
N ILE A 69 -27.15 -2.30 15.23
CA ILE A 69 -27.21 -1.44 14.03
C ILE A 69 -26.20 -0.30 14.15
N LEU A 70 -26.18 0.37 15.31
CA LEU A 70 -25.26 1.48 15.55
C LEU A 70 -23.79 1.05 15.50
N GLY A 71 -23.46 -0.10 16.10
CA GLY A 71 -22.13 -0.68 16.04
C GLY A 71 -21.69 -1.04 14.63
N GLY A 72 -22.60 -1.59 13.80
CA GLY A 72 -22.34 -1.86 12.39
C GLY A 72 -22.09 -0.58 11.57
N VAL A 73 -22.91 0.46 11.77
CA VAL A 73 -22.75 1.75 11.07
C VAL A 73 -21.43 2.42 11.43
N ILE A 74 -21.08 2.46 12.72
CA ILE A 74 -19.81 3.04 13.18
C ILE A 74 -18.64 2.26 12.59
N ALA A 75 -18.66 0.92 12.65
CA ALA A 75 -17.60 0.10 12.10
C ALA A 75 -17.47 0.23 10.58
N PHE A 76 -18.58 0.43 9.85
CA PHE A 76 -18.56 0.71 8.42
C PHE A 76 -17.84 2.03 8.11
N ILE A 77 -18.13 3.10 8.86
CA ILE A 77 -17.44 4.39 8.70
C ILE A 77 -15.94 4.23 8.95
N VAL A 78 -15.56 3.51 10.01
CA VAL A 78 -14.15 3.20 10.31
C VAL A 78 -13.50 2.42 9.18
N ALA A 79 -14.20 1.45 8.58
CA ALA A 79 -13.69 0.68 7.46
C ALA A 79 -13.41 1.57 6.24
N VAL A 80 -14.31 2.50 5.89
CA VAL A 80 -14.10 3.45 4.79
C VAL A 80 -12.88 4.33 5.04
N ILE A 81 -12.70 4.81 6.27
CA ILE A 81 -11.53 5.62 6.65
C ILE A 81 -10.24 4.80 6.50
N ALA A 82 -10.24 3.55 6.97
CA ALA A 82 -9.11 2.64 6.86
C ALA A 82 -8.73 2.35 5.40
N ILE A 83 -9.73 2.11 4.53
CA ILE A 83 -9.49 1.93 3.08
C ILE A 83 -8.88 3.18 2.47
N LYS A 84 -9.40 4.36 2.80
CA LYS A 84 -8.86 5.64 2.28
C LYS A 84 -7.43 5.91 2.73
N LEU A 85 -7.08 5.51 3.97
CA LEU A 85 -5.71 5.60 4.47
C LEU A 85 -4.79 4.59 3.78
N PHE A 86 -5.26 3.36 3.60
CA PHE A 86 -4.52 2.31 2.90
C PHE A 86 -4.23 2.69 1.43
N ASP A 87 -5.23 3.23 0.74
CA ASP A 87 -5.09 3.73 -0.62
C ASP A 87 -3.98 4.81 -0.71
N ARG A 88 -3.93 5.76 0.24
CA ARG A 88 -2.85 6.75 0.32
C ARG A 88 -1.48 6.14 0.56
N SER A 89 -1.37 5.16 1.45
CA SER A 89 -0.10 4.46 1.71
C SER A 89 0.38 3.68 0.49
N ALA A 90 -0.54 3.12 -0.29
CA ALA A 90 -0.22 2.43 -1.54
C ALA A 90 0.27 3.40 -2.64
N VAL A 91 -0.15 4.67 -2.64
CA VAL A 91 0.32 5.69 -3.58
C VAL A 91 1.77 6.11 -3.32
N LEU A 92 2.23 6.10 -2.06
CA LEU A 92 3.63 6.40 -1.72
C LEU A 92 4.61 5.38 -2.32
N ASP A 93 4.18 4.12 -2.45
CA ASP A 93 4.99 3.05 -3.05
C ASP A 93 5.21 3.26 -4.57
N LYS A 94 4.31 4.01 -5.23
CA LYS A 94 4.43 4.34 -6.67
C LYS A 94 5.38 5.51 -6.96
N ASN A 95 5.56 6.44 -6.01
CA ASN A 95 6.44 7.60 -6.21
C ASN A 95 7.93 7.30 -5.96
N ALA A 96 8.24 6.16 -5.34
CA ALA A 96 9.63 5.69 -5.19
C ALA A 96 10.26 5.22 -6.52
N GLU A 97 9.44 5.00 -7.56
CA GLU A 97 9.90 4.59 -8.89
C GLU A 97 10.24 5.79 -9.80
N LYS A 98 9.88 7.02 -9.39
CA LYS A 98 10.25 8.23 -10.13
C LYS A 98 11.63 8.75 -9.69
N ILE A 99 12.61 7.85 -9.57
CA ILE A 99 14.02 8.24 -9.49
C ILE A 99 14.52 8.43 -10.93
N TYR A 100 14.58 9.70 -11.31
CA TYR A 100 15.45 10.33 -12.30
C TYR A 100 15.90 9.49 -13.52
N TRP A 101 15.21 9.71 -14.64
CA TRP A 101 15.70 9.40 -15.99
C TRP A 101 16.11 10.67 -16.77
N ASP A 102 16.13 11.84 -16.12
CA ASP A 102 16.40 13.14 -16.78
C ASP A 102 17.91 13.47 -16.88
N ASP A 103 18.77 12.61 -16.32
CA ASP A 103 20.25 12.74 -16.34
C ASP A 103 20.95 11.66 -17.18
N MET A 104 20.21 10.86 -17.98
CA MET A 104 20.78 9.96 -19.02
C MET A 104 20.59 10.53 -20.42
#